data_AF-A0A9N7CTJ7-F1
#
_entry.id   AF-A0A9N7CTJ7-F1
#
_cell.length_a   1.000
_cell.length_b   1.000
_cell.length_c   1.000
_cell.angle_alpha   90.00
_cell.angle_beta   90.00
_cell.angle_gamma   90.00
#
_symmetry.space_group_name_H-M   'P 1'
#
loop_
_entity.id
_entity.type
_entity.pdbx_description
1 polymer ?
#
loop_
_entity_poly.entity_id
_entity_poly.type
_entity_poly.pdbx_seq_one_letter_code
_entity_poly.pdbx_strand_id
1 'polypeptide(L)'
;MNTAARLTGLGAVFTGLLAFVPEQYAFYVAMLIFACSAVSAAIPPPAAHSRWVVAYQIITMIGLNIGWAENHAKPSVSGVRVPLADKPAAKQAVASSGIPVLNKKGKPETPT
;
A
#
# COMPACT_ATOMS: atom_id res chain seq x y z
N MET A 1 26.76 2.77 -12.81
CA MET A 1 25.62 3.43 -12.15
C MET A 1 24.44 2.48 -12.23
N ASN A 2 24.07 1.90 -11.10
CA ASN A 2 23.41 0.60 -11.04
C ASN A 2 21.89 0.79 -11.22
N THR A 3 21.23 -0.07 -11.99
CA THR A 3 19.77 -0.04 -12.25
C THR A 3 18.95 0.09 -10.97
N ALA A 4 19.42 -0.50 -9.88
CA ALA A 4 18.84 -0.37 -8.54
C ALA A 4 18.78 1.09 -8.04
N ALA A 5 19.80 1.92 -8.30
CA ALA A 5 19.85 3.33 -7.91
C ALA A 5 18.86 4.19 -8.71
N ARG A 6 18.64 3.86 -9.99
CA ARG A 6 17.61 4.51 -10.82
C ARG A 6 16.20 4.16 -10.35
N LEU A 7 15.98 2.89 -9.98
CA LEU A 7 14.69 2.43 -9.45
C LEU A 7 14.37 3.04 -8.07
N THR A 8 15.37 3.19 -7.19
CA THR A 8 15.18 3.88 -5.90
C THR A 8 14.93 5.37 -6.09
N GLY A 9 15.67 6.04 -6.98
CA GLY A 9 15.43 7.45 -7.29
C GLY A 9 14.05 7.72 -7.90
N LEU A 10 13.63 6.92 -8.89
CA LEU A 10 12.32 7.05 -9.52
C LEU A 10 11.16 6.67 -8.58
N GLY A 11 11.36 5.65 -7.74
CA GLY A 11 10.40 5.28 -6.70
C GLY A 11 10.14 6.43 -5.72
N ALA A 12 11.20 7.08 -5.24
CA ALA A 12 11.08 8.23 -4.34
C ALA A 12 10.31 9.41 -5.00
N VAL A 13 10.53 9.66 -6.29
CA VAL A 13 9.79 10.69 -7.05
C VAL A 13 8.30 10.33 -7.12
N PHE A 14 7.96 9.08 -7.44
CA PHE A 14 6.56 8.67 -7.52
C PHE A 14 5.86 8.74 -6.16
N THR A 15 6.50 8.29 -5.07
CA THR A 15 5.96 8.47 -3.71
C THR A 15 5.77 9.95 -3.38
N GLY A 16 6.69 10.83 -3.79
CA GLY A 16 6.52 12.28 -3.67
C GLY A 16 5.33 12.83 -4.45
N LEU A 17 5.07 12.33 -5.66
CA LEU A 17 3.90 12.72 -6.47
C LEU A 17 2.58 12.30 -5.83
N LEU A 18 2.55 11.14 -5.14
CA LEU A 18 1.36 10.69 -4.43
C LEU A 18 0.92 11.64 -3.30
N ALA A 19 1.82 12.46 -2.76
CA ALA A 19 1.48 13.47 -1.75
C ALA A 19 0.65 14.65 -2.31
N PHE A 20 0.69 14.86 -3.63
CA PHE A 20 -0.08 15.91 -4.30
C PHE A 20 -1.39 15.40 -4.90
N VAL A 21 -1.73 14.12 -4.70
CA VAL A 21 -2.98 13.54 -5.20
C VAL A 21 -4.15 14.10 -4.38
N PRO A 22 -5.11 14.80 -5.02
CA PRO A 22 -6.31 15.24 -4.35
C PRO A 22 -7.18 14.06 -3.89
N GLU A 23 -7.89 14.22 -2.76
CA GLU A 23 -8.69 13.16 -2.16
C GLU A 23 -9.75 12.60 -3.12
N GLN A 24 -10.36 13.45 -3.95
CA GLN A 24 -11.35 13.03 -4.96
C GLN A 24 -10.79 12.04 -6.00
N TYR A 25 -9.47 11.98 -6.16
CA TYR A 25 -8.81 11.05 -7.09
C TYR A 25 -8.12 9.88 -6.38
N ALA A 26 -8.03 9.90 -5.04
CA ALA A 26 -7.26 8.94 -4.28
C ALA A 26 -7.74 7.49 -4.50
N PHE A 27 -9.05 7.29 -4.66
CA PHE A 27 -9.63 5.98 -4.98
C PHE A 27 -9.14 5.44 -6.34
N TYR A 28 -9.15 6.26 -7.39
CA TYR A 28 -8.72 5.84 -8.73
C TYR A 28 -7.21 5.54 -8.76
N VAL A 29 -6.42 6.36 -8.07
CA VAL A 29 -4.97 6.12 -7.95
C VAL A 29 -4.68 4.86 -7.15
N ALA A 30 -5.42 4.60 -6.07
CA ALA A 30 -5.31 3.36 -5.30
C ALA A 30 -5.65 2.13 -6.16
N MET A 31 -6.72 2.19 -6.96
CA MET A 31 -7.06 1.13 -7.92
C MET A 31 -5.94 0.86 -8.94
N LEU A 32 -5.33 1.91 -9.49
CA LEU A 32 -4.21 1.78 -10.41
C LEU A 32 -3.01 1.08 -9.76
N ILE A 33 -2.66 1.50 -8.53
CA ILE A 33 -1.56 0.87 -7.76
C ILE A 33 -1.84 -0.61 -7.52
N PHE A 34 -3.06 -0.96 -7.11
CA PHE A 34 -3.45 -2.37 -6.93
C PHE A 34 -3.38 -3.17 -8.23
N ALA A 35 -3.85 -2.62 -9.34
CA ALA A 35 -3.76 -3.26 -10.64
C ALA A 35 -2.30 -3.50 -11.06
N CYS A 36 -1.44 -2.49 -10.94
CA CYS A 36 -0.02 -2.60 -11.25
C CYS A 36 0.70 -3.60 -10.34
N SER A 37 0.33 -3.66 -9.06
CA SER A 37 0.84 -4.68 -8.14
C SER A 37 0.42 -6.09 -8.55
N ALA A 38 -0.86 -6.28 -8.86
CA ALA A 38 -1.38 -7.59 -9.28
C ALA A 38 -0.69 -8.06 -10.57
N VAL A 39 -0.52 -7.16 -11.54
CA VAL A 39 0.21 -7.45 -12.79
C VAL A 39 1.66 -7.83 -12.50
N SER A 40 2.36 -7.08 -11.64
CA SER A 40 3.76 -7.37 -11.31
C SER A 40 3.93 -8.69 -10.54
N ALA A 41 2.95 -9.06 -9.73
CA ALA A 41 2.94 -10.33 -9.00
C ALA A 41 2.61 -11.52 -9.90
N ALA A 42 1.75 -11.33 -10.91
CA ALA A 42 1.30 -12.39 -11.80
C ALA A 42 2.25 -12.62 -12.99
N ILE A 43 2.92 -11.57 -13.46
CA ILE A 43 3.78 -11.63 -14.65
C ILE A 43 5.25 -11.65 -14.23
N PRO A 44 6.02 -12.70 -14.61
CA PRO A 44 7.43 -12.74 -14.31
C PRO A 44 8.18 -11.63 -15.06
N PRO A 45 9.29 -11.13 -14.51
CA PRO A 45 10.07 -10.08 -15.14
C PRO A 45 10.58 -10.52 -16.53
N PRO A 46 10.48 -9.66 -17.55
CA PRO A 46 10.97 -9.98 -18.88
C PRO A 46 12.51 -10.09 -18.89
N ALA A 47 13.04 -10.82 -19.87
CA ALA A 47 14.49 -10.96 -20.06
C ALA A 47 15.18 -9.58 -20.14
N ALA A 48 16.39 -9.46 -19.58
CA ALA A 48 17.08 -8.17 -19.41
C ALA A 48 17.31 -7.36 -20.70
N HIS A 49 17.31 -8.02 -21.86
CA HIS A 49 17.47 -7.41 -23.18
C HIS A 49 16.13 -7.13 -23.90
N SER A 50 15.01 -7.42 -23.25
CA SER A 50 13.69 -7.22 -23.81
C SER A 50 13.31 -5.74 -23.80
N ARG A 51 12.71 -5.26 -24.90
CA ARG A 51 12.11 -3.91 -24.98
C ARG A 51 11.05 -3.64 -23.91
N TRP A 52 10.49 -4.70 -23.30
CA TRP A 52 9.46 -4.61 -22.27
C TRP A 52 10.00 -4.38 -20.86
N VAL A 53 11.32 -4.43 -20.65
CA VAL A 53 11.94 -4.23 -19.32
C VAL A 53 11.55 -2.88 -18.72
N VAL A 54 11.56 -1.81 -19.52
CA VAL A 54 11.23 -0.46 -19.03
C VAL A 54 9.76 -0.37 -18.64
N ALA A 55 8.85 -0.91 -19.47
CA ALA A 55 7.43 -0.93 -19.17
C ALA A 55 7.13 -1.72 -17.88
N TYR A 56 7.74 -2.90 -17.74
CA TYR A 56 7.61 -3.73 -16.54
C TYR A 56 8.12 -2.99 -15.30
N GLN A 57 9.27 -2.32 -15.38
CA GLN A 57 9.82 -1.53 -14.26
C GLN A 57 8.88 -0.39 -13.83
N ILE A 58 8.22 0.29 -14.77
CA ILE A 58 7.24 1.33 -14.43
C ILE A 58 6.05 0.72 -13.69
N ILE A 59 5.50 -0.39 -14.19
CA ILE A 59 4.38 -1.10 -13.55
C ILE A 59 4.77 -1.54 -12.14
N THR A 60 5.94 -2.16 -11.97
CA THR A 60 6.41 -2.61 -10.66
C THR A 60 6.65 -1.43 -9.72
N MET A 61 7.24 -0.33 -10.20
CA MET A 61 7.46 0.86 -9.40
C MET A 61 6.14 1.45 -8.89
N ILE A 62 5.10 1.53 -9.73
CA ILE A 62 3.76 1.96 -9.31
C ILE A 62 3.20 0.97 -8.28
N GLY A 63 3.26 -0.33 -8.58
CA GLY A 63 2.74 -1.40 -7.73
C GLY A 63 3.40 -1.50 -6.35
N LEU A 64 4.65 -1.08 -6.18
CA LEU A 64 5.34 -1.07 -4.89
C LEU A 64 4.75 -0.07 -3.87
N ASN A 65 3.83 0.80 -4.30
CA ASN A 65 3.18 1.79 -3.44
C ASN A 65 1.86 1.30 -2.81
N ILE A 66 1.65 -0.03 -2.69
CA ILE A 66 0.45 -0.63 -2.07
C ILE A 66 0.13 -0.03 -0.70
N GLY A 67 1.12 0.27 0.13
CA GLY A 67 0.87 0.83 1.47
C GLY A 67 0.15 2.19 1.42
N TRP A 68 0.45 3.02 0.41
CA TRP A 68 -0.30 4.26 0.19
C TRP A 68 -1.73 3.95 -0.27
N ALA A 69 -1.90 3.00 -1.19
CA ALA A 69 -3.20 2.61 -1.74
C ALA A 69 -4.13 2.00 -0.68
N GLU A 70 -3.62 1.16 0.22
CA GLU A 70 -4.38 0.57 1.32
C GLU A 70 -4.97 1.64 2.25
N ASN A 71 -4.18 2.66 2.58
CA ASN A 71 -4.63 3.75 3.45
C ASN A 71 -5.71 4.61 2.77
N HIS A 72 -5.56 4.88 1.47
CA HIS A 72 -6.49 5.75 0.75
C HIS A 72 -7.74 5.03 0.22
N ALA A 73 -7.70 3.69 0.08
CA ALA A 73 -8.88 2.90 -0.25
C ALA A 73 -9.87 2.76 0.92
N LYS A 74 -9.45 3.10 2.15
CA LYS A 74 -10.27 3.07 3.36
C LYS A 74 -10.18 4.42 4.10
N PRO A 75 -10.71 5.51 3.53
CA PRO A 75 -10.47 6.87 4.04
C PRO A 75 -10.93 7.10 5.50
N SER A 76 -11.89 6.30 6.00
CA SER A 76 -12.40 6.40 7.37
C SER A 76 -11.81 5.41 8.38
N VAL A 77 -10.86 4.56 7.96
CA VAL A 77 -10.30 3.50 8.82
C VAL A 77 -8.78 3.49 8.72
N SER A 78 -8.11 3.61 9.87
CA SER A 78 -6.65 3.46 10.00
C SER A 78 -6.31 2.24 10.85
N GLY A 79 -5.21 1.57 10.49
CA GLY A 79 -4.70 0.41 11.22
C GLY A 79 -3.47 0.76 12.04
N VAL A 80 -3.47 0.41 13.33
CA VAL A 80 -2.27 0.47 14.19
C VAL A 80 -1.48 -0.82 14.02
N ARG A 81 -0.25 -0.73 13.51
CA ARG A 81 0.64 -1.89 13.41
C ARG A 81 1.39 -2.09 14.72
N VAL A 82 1.26 -3.29 15.29
CA VAL A 82 1.95 -3.73 16.51
C VAL A 82 2.54 -5.12 16.27
N PRO A 83 3.58 -5.53 17.01
CA PRO A 83 4.05 -6.92 17.00
C PRO A 83 2.89 -7.89 17.28
N LEU A 84 2.92 -9.06 16.64
CA LEU A 84 1.83 -10.04 16.78
C LEU A 84 1.63 -10.49 18.23
N ALA A 85 2.71 -10.56 19.01
CA ALA A 85 2.68 -10.86 20.44
C ALA A 85 1.91 -9.80 21.25
N ASP A 86 1.97 -8.54 20.84
CA ASP A 86 1.37 -7.40 21.54
C ASP A 86 -0.06 -7.11 21.08
N LYS A 87 -0.56 -7.84 20.08
CA LYS A 87 -1.93 -7.70 19.56
C LYS A 87 -3.02 -7.67 20.65
N PRO A 88 -3.06 -8.59 21.65
CA PRO A 88 -4.08 -8.52 22.70
C PRO A 88 -3.93 -7.25 23.57
N ALA A 89 -2.70 -6.90 23.96
CA ALA A 89 -2.44 -5.70 24.76
C ALA A 89 -2.81 -4.41 24.01
N ALA A 90 -2.49 -4.33 22.71
CA ALA A 90 -2.85 -3.20 21.86
C ALA A 90 -4.36 -3.04 21.69
N LYS A 91 -5.09 -4.16 21.47
CA LYS A 91 -6.55 -4.13 21.42
C LYS A 91 -7.15 -3.63 22.74
N GLN A 92 -6.64 -4.11 23.87
CA GLN A 92 -7.09 -3.69 25.18
C GLN A 92 -6.81 -2.20 25.44
N ALA A 93 -5.64 -1.69 25.03
CA ALA A 93 -5.28 -0.27 25.16
C ALA A 93 -6.14 0.65 24.30
N VAL A 94 -6.48 0.24 23.07
CA VAL A 94 -7.38 0.99 22.18
C VAL A 94 -8.80 0.98 22.73
N ALA A 95 -9.27 -0.18 23.22
CA ALA A 95 -10.59 -0.32 23.84
C ALA A 95 -10.71 0.47 25.15
N SER A 96 -9.68 0.47 26.01
CA SER A 96 -9.66 1.27 27.24
C SER A 96 -9.66 2.78 26.98
N SER A 97 -9.20 3.19 25.80
CA SER A 97 -9.28 4.58 25.31
C SER A 97 -10.65 4.92 24.70
N GLY A 98 -11.63 4.01 24.75
CA GLY A 98 -12.97 4.21 24.20
C GLY A 98 -13.05 4.12 22.67
N ILE A 99 -11.99 3.66 22.00
CA ILE A 99 -11.94 3.55 20.54
C ILE A 99 -12.39 2.12 20.16
N PRO A 100 -13.42 1.95 19.31
CA PRO A 100 -13.88 0.63 18.91
C PRO A 100 -12.84 -0.06 18.01
N VAL A 101 -12.39 -1.25 18.41
CA VAL A 101 -11.58 -2.12 17.56
C VAL A 101 -12.48 -2.68 16.47
N LEU A 102 -12.13 -2.46 15.20
CA LEU A 102 -12.93 -2.93 14.06
C LEU A 102 -12.51 -4.34 13.61
N ASN A 103 -13.50 -5.16 13.26
CA ASN A 103 -13.28 -6.45 12.63
C ASN A 103 -13.02 -6.31 11.11
N LYS A 104 -12.80 -7.43 10.41
CA LYS A 104 -12.56 -7.46 8.95
C LYS A 104 -13.69 -6.84 8.10
N LYS A 105 -14.90 -6.76 8.66
CA LYS A 105 -16.09 -6.15 8.02
C LYS A 105 -16.23 -4.66 8.36
N GLY A 106 -15.28 -4.07 9.08
CA GLY A 106 -15.33 -2.68 9.52
C GLY A 106 -16.35 -2.41 10.62
N LYS A 107 -16.87 -3.46 11.29
CA LYS A 107 -17.79 -3.31 12.42
C LYS A 107 -17.03 -3.42 13.74
N PRO A 108 -17.50 -2.78 14.84
CA PRO A 108 -16.93 -3.00 16.17
C PRO A 108 -16.85 -4.49 16.49
N GLU A 109 -15.70 -4.96 16.97
CA GLU A 109 -15.55 -6.29 17.54
C GLU A 109 -16.38 -6.37 18.83
N THR A 110 -17.20 -7.42 18.94
CA THR A 110 -17.90 -7.71 20.19
C THR A 110 -16.86 -8.16 21.21
N PRO A 111 -16.79 -7.55 22.41
CA PRO A 111 -15.91 -8.06 23.46
C PRO A 111 -16.36 -9.48 23.83
N THR A 112 -15.47 -10.45 23.67
CA THR A 112 -15.56 -11.79 24.26
C THR A 112 -14.88 -11.80 25.60
#